data_AF-Q7XJE1-F1
#
_entry.id   AF-Q7XJE1-F1
#
_cell.length_a   1.000
_cell.length_b   1.000
_cell.length_c   1.000
_cell.angle_alpha   90.00
_cell.angle_beta   90.00
_cell.angle_gamma   90.00
#
_symmetry.space_group_name_H-M   'P 1'
#
loop_
_entity.id
_entity.type
_entity.pdbx_description
1 polymer ?
#
loop_
_entity_poly.entity_id
_entity_poly.type
_entity_poly.pdbx_seq_one_letter_code
_entity_poly.pdbx_strand_id
1 'polypeptide(L)'
;NGLFKKAHELTVLCDAKVSILMISSTQKLHEYISPSITTKQMFDQYQKAVGVDVWNTHYERMQEHLKKLKDVNRNLRTEIRQRIGESLNDL
;
A
#
# COMPACT_ATOMS: atom_id res chain seq x y z
N ASN A 1 21.98 18.38 -3.31
CA ASN A 1 22.46 17.86 -2.00
C ASN A 1 22.25 18.79 -0.82
N GLY A 2 22.22 20.13 -0.97
CA GLY A 2 22.07 21.06 0.17
C GLY A 2 20.81 20.81 1.03
N LEU A 3 19.68 20.47 0.40
CA LEU A 3 18.44 20.12 1.11
C LEU A 3 18.62 18.91 2.04
N PHE A 4 19.22 17.82 1.55
CA PHE A 4 19.45 16.62 2.35
C PHE A 4 20.46 16.84 3.48
N LYS A 5 21.45 17.71 3.27
CA LYS A 5 22.36 18.12 4.34
C LYS A 5 21.61 18.86 5.46
N LYS A 6 20.77 19.83 5.12
CA LYS A 6 19.93 20.54 6.10
C LYS A 6 18.95 19.60 6.82
N ALA A 7 18.37 18.63 6.11
CA ALA A 7 17.48 17.63 6.71
C ALA A 7 18.23 16.74 7.71
N HIS A 8 19.47 16.38 7.40
CA HIS A 8 20.34 15.64 8.30
C HIS A 8 20.75 16.47 9.52
N GLU A 9 21.15 17.73 9.34
CA GLU A 9 21.43 18.67 10.44
C GLU A 9 20.22 18.80 11.37
N LEU A 10 19.01 18.97 10.83
CA LEU A 10 17.78 19.06 11.62
C LEU A 10 17.49 17.76 12.39
N THR A 11 17.71 16.61 11.76
CA THR A 11 17.58 15.30 12.41
C THR A 11 18.48 15.21 13.63
N VAL A 12 19.75 15.63 13.52
CA VAL A 12 20.74 15.52 14.59
C VAL A 12 20.53 16.58 15.68
N LEU A 13 20.34 17.85 15.30
CA LEU A 13 20.29 18.98 16.24
C LEU A 13 19.01 18.99 17.09
N CYS A 14 17.90 18.52 16.53
CA CYS A 14 16.59 18.59 17.17
C CYS A 14 16.04 17.24 17.59
N ASP A 15 16.80 16.14 17.39
CA ASP A 15 16.30 14.76 17.52
C ASP A 15 14.98 14.55 16.75
N ALA A 16 14.89 15.18 15.58
CA ALA A 16 13.68 15.20 14.77
C ALA A 16 13.66 14.03 13.79
N LYS A 17 12.49 13.42 13.61
CA LYS A 17 12.24 12.47 12.52
C LYS A 17 11.85 13.24 11.27
N VAL A 18 12.66 13.14 10.23
CA VAL A 18 12.52 13.89 8.97
C VAL A 18 12.50 12.90 7.81
N SER A 19 11.55 13.08 6.91
CA SER A 19 11.50 12.36 5.64
C SER A 19 11.22 13.35 4.50
N ILE A 20 11.94 13.20 3.39
CA ILE A 20 11.77 14.00 2.18
C ILE A 20 11.58 13.04 1.02
N LEU A 21 10.49 13.21 0.29
CA LEU A 21 10.20 12.55 -0.98
C LEU A 21 10.17 13.60 -2.08
N MET A 22 11.02 13.47 -3.08
CA MET A 22 11.10 14.39 -4.22
C MET A 22 10.99 13.61 -5.52
N ILE A 23 9.98 13.94 -6.32
CA ILE A 23 9.75 13.37 -7.64
C ILE A 23 10.07 14.47 -8.66
N SER A 24 11.05 14.24 -9.52
CA SER A 24 11.39 15.17 -10.59
C SER A 24 10.36 15.14 -11.71
N SER A 25 10.39 16.14 -12.60
CA SER A 25 9.61 16.11 -13.86
C SER A 25 9.93 14.90 -14.76
N THR A 26 11.09 14.28 -14.57
CA THR A 26 11.51 13.05 -15.24
C THR A 26 11.10 11.78 -14.50
N GLN A 27 10.21 11.88 -13.51
CA GLN A 27 9.73 10.76 -12.68
C GLN A 27 10.83 10.08 -11.85
N LYS A 28 11.98 10.75 -11.65
CA LYS A 28 13.05 10.22 -10.81
C LYS A 28 12.74 10.51 -9.34
N LEU A 29 12.78 9.45 -8.53
CA LEU A 29 12.64 9.55 -7.08
C LEU A 29 13.98 9.89 -6.44
N HIS A 30 13.99 10.93 -5.63
CA HIS A 30 15.06 11.27 -4.72
C HIS A 30 14.48 11.32 -3.31
N GLU A 31 15.06 10.54 -2.40
CA GLU A 31 14.54 10.44 -1.05
C GLU A 31 15.63 10.64 0.01
N TYR A 32 15.18 11.11 1.17
CA TYR A 32 15.94 11.15 2.40
C TYR A 32 15.04 10.69 3.54
N ILE A 33 15.60 9.90 4.45
CA ILE A 33 14.95 9.53 5.71
C ILE A 33 15.96 9.59 6.84
N SER A 34 15.53 10.07 8.00
CA SER A 34 16.34 10.03 9.21
C SER A 34 16.80 8.60 9.50
N PRO A 35 18.08 8.36 9.87
CA PRO A 35 18.62 7.00 10.01
C PRO A 35 17.92 6.11 11.03
N SER A 36 17.22 6.70 12.01
CA SER A 36 16.56 6.00 13.12
C SER A 36 15.13 5.54 12.81
N ILE A 37 14.62 5.80 11.61
CA ILE A 37 13.23 5.49 11.24
C ILE A 37 13.14 4.94 9.82
N THR A 38 12.23 4.00 9.61
CA THR A 38 11.89 3.48 8.29
C THR A 38 10.76 4.29 7.66
N THR A 39 10.66 4.27 6.32
CA THR A 39 9.61 5.00 5.59
C THR A 39 8.22 4.60 6.07
N LYS A 40 8.00 3.30 6.30
CA LYS A 40 6.76 2.78 6.87
C LYS A 40 6.44 3.42 8.22
N GLN A 41 7.38 3.43 9.15
CA GLN A 41 7.16 4.01 10.48
C GLN A 41 6.88 5.52 10.43
N MET A 42 7.45 6.24 9.45
CA MET A 42 7.15 7.65 9.23
C MET A 42 5.69 7.83 8.78
N PHE A 43 5.22 7.03 7.82
CA PHE A 43 3.83 7.03 7.38
C PHE A 43 2.87 6.63 8.51
N ASP A 44 3.21 5.62 9.31
CA ASP A 44 2.41 5.20 10.46
C ASP A 44 2.27 6.32 11.50
N GLN A 45 3.34 7.06 11.79
CA GLN A 45 3.32 8.21 12.69
C GLN A 45 2.51 9.38 12.11
N TYR A 46 2.65 9.65 10.82
CA TYR A 46 1.87 10.66 10.11
C TYR A 46 0.37 10.37 10.18
N GLN A 47 -0.04 9.14 9.85
CA GLN A 47 -1.43 8.68 9.93
C GLN A 47 -2.01 8.88 11.33
N LYS A 48 -1.25 8.48 12.37
CA LYS A 48 -1.65 8.66 13.77
C LYS A 48 -1.77 10.13 14.16
N ALA A 49 -0.85 10.98 13.71
CA ALA A 49 -0.83 12.40 14.07
C ALA A 49 -1.96 13.20 13.42
N VAL A 50 -2.28 12.89 12.16
CA VAL A 50 -3.29 13.62 11.38
C VAL A 50 -4.67 12.94 11.47
N GLY A 51 -4.74 11.71 11.97
CA GLY A 51 -6.01 10.96 12.09
C GLY A 51 -6.55 10.49 10.73
N VAL A 52 -5.66 10.16 9.79
CA VAL A 52 -5.98 9.71 8.43
C VAL A 52 -5.48 8.29 8.24
N ASP A 53 -6.27 7.48 7.55
CA ASP A 53 -5.83 6.20 7.01
C ASP A 53 -5.55 6.37 5.50
N VAL A 54 -4.27 6.45 5.13
CA VAL A 54 -3.86 6.56 3.72
C VAL A 54 -3.96 5.23 2.98
N TRP A 55 -4.06 4.11 3.70
CA TRP A 55 -4.17 2.78 3.12
C TRP A 55 -5.60 2.35 2.87
N ASN A 56 -6.59 2.96 3.55
CA ASN A 56 -7.98 2.50 3.50
C ASN A 56 -8.51 2.40 2.06
N THR A 57 -8.31 3.44 1.24
CA THR A 57 -8.79 3.44 -0.16
C THR A 57 -8.15 2.34 -1.02
N HIS A 58 -6.86 2.05 -0.78
CA HIS A 58 -6.15 0.98 -1.50
C HIS A 58 -6.62 -0.40 -1.00
N TYR A 59 -6.82 -0.54 0.30
CA TYR A 59 -7.33 -1.75 0.94
C TYR A 59 -8.75 -2.08 0.46
N GLU A 60 -9.65 -1.10 0.43
CA GLU A 60 -11.01 -1.23 -0.09
C GLU A 60 -11.03 -1.71 -1.55
N ARG A 61 -10.24 -1.07 -2.43
CA ARG A 61 -10.10 -1.49 -3.83
C ARG A 61 -9.57 -2.91 -3.96
N MET A 62 -8.60 -3.30 -3.13
CA MET A 62 -8.05 -4.65 -3.13
C MET A 62 -9.09 -5.68 -2.67
N GLN A 63 -9.89 -5.36 -1.65
CA GLN A 63 -10.99 -6.21 -1.18
C GLN A 63 -12.06 -6.39 -2.26
N GLU A 64 -12.45 -5.32 -2.95
CA GLU A 64 -13.38 -5.40 -4.08
C GLU A 64 -12.86 -6.30 -5.21
N HIS A 65 -11.57 -6.17 -5.55
CA HIS A 65 -10.95 -7.01 -6.57
C HIS A 65 -10.95 -8.48 -6.14
N LEU A 66 -10.58 -8.76 -4.89
CA LEU A 66 -10.60 -10.11 -4.34
C LEU A 66 -12.01 -10.72 -4.35
N LYS A 67 -13.05 -9.93 -4.06
CA LYS A 67 -14.45 -10.35 -4.17
C LYS A 67 -14.82 -10.75 -5.60
N LYS A 68 -14.49 -9.91 -6.58
CA LYS A 68 -14.74 -10.20 -8.01
C LYS A 68 -14.06 -11.48 -8.46
N LEU A 69 -12.79 -11.69 -8.07
CA LEU A 69 -12.05 -12.91 -8.41
C LEU A 69 -12.69 -14.15 -7.78
N LYS A 70 -13.18 -14.06 -6.54
CA LYS A 70 -13.92 -15.17 -5.90
C LYS A 70 -15.22 -15.49 -6.63
N ASP A 71 -15.98 -14.47 -7.05
CA ASP A 71 -17.23 -14.65 -7.79
C ASP A 71 -16.97 -15.32 -9.14
N VAL A 72 -15.95 -14.87 -9.88
CA VAL A 72 -15.52 -15.50 -11.14
C VAL A 72 -15.10 -16.95 -10.92
N ASN A 73 -14.29 -17.24 -9.90
CA ASN A 73 -13.85 -18.59 -9.59
C ASN A 73 -15.03 -19.51 -9.25
N ARG A 74 -16.01 -19.02 -8.47
CA ARG A 74 -17.23 -19.74 -8.13
C ARG A 74 -18.07 -20.07 -9.37
N ASN A 75 -18.24 -19.11 -10.28
CA ASN A 75 -18.97 -19.31 -11.53
C ASN A 75 -18.28 -20.37 -12.41
N LEU A 76 -16.96 -20.24 -12.59
CA LEU A 76 -16.18 -21.22 -13.36
C LEU A 76 -16.26 -22.63 -12.76
N ARG A 77 -16.19 -22.78 -11.43
CA ARG A 77 -16.37 -24.07 -10.77
C ARG A 77 -17.77 -24.66 -11.00
N THR A 78 -18.80 -23.81 -11.04
CA THR A 78 -20.18 -24.23 -11.31
C THR A 78 -20.34 -24.69 -12.76
N GLU A 79 -19.79 -23.94 -13.72
CA GLU A 79 -19.79 -24.31 -15.13
C GLU A 79 -19.03 -25.62 -15.38
N ILE A 80 -17.87 -25.81 -14.73
CA ILE A 80 -17.10 -27.05 -14.81
C ILE A 80 -17.94 -28.22 -14.30
N ARG A 81 -18.60 -28.09 -13.13
CA ARG A 81 -19.48 -29.13 -12.58
C ARG A 81 -20.61 -29.49 -13.53
N GLN A 82 -21.26 -28.48 -14.13
CA GLN A 82 -22.32 -28.69 -15.11
C GLN A 82 -21.82 -29.43 -16.36
N ARG A 83 -20.66 -29.05 -16.90
CA ARG A 83 -20.07 -29.67 -18.10
C ARG A 83 -19.58 -31.11 -17.85
N ILE A 84 -19.13 -31.42 -16.64
CA ILE A 84 -18.66 -32.77 -16.26
C ILE A 84 -19.86 -33.71 -15.96
N GLY A 85 -21.09 -33.19 -15.91
CA GLY A 85 -22.29 -34.02 -15.72
C GLY A 85 -22.55 -34.41 -14.26
N GLU A 86 -21.90 -33.75 -13.31
CA GLU A 86 -22.10 -33.99 -11.87
C GLU A 86 -23.45 -33.46 -11.33
N SER A 87 -24.37 -32.97 -12.19
CA SER A 87 -25.72 -32.53 -11.78
C SER A 87 -26.81 -33.59 -11.96
N LEU A 88 -26.46 -34.87 -12.11
CA LEU A 88 -27.43 -35.97 -12.32
C LEU A 88 -27.49 -36.98 -11.16
N ASN A 89 -26.86 -36.71 -10.01
CA ASN A 89 -26.85 -37.66 -8.87
C ASN A 89 -27.81 -37.32 -7.72
N ASP A 90 -28.63 -36.28 -7.84
CA ASP A 90 -29.65 -35.91 -6.82
C ASP A 90 -31.10 -36.09 -7.34
N LEU A 91 -31.33 -37.06 -8.25
CA LEU A 91 -32.67 -37.49 -8.70
C LEU A 91 -32.85 -39.00 -8.53
#